data_AF-A0A965A6W9-F1
#
_entry.id   AF-A0A965A6W9-F1
#
_cell.length_a   1.000
_cell.length_b   1.000
_cell.length_c   1.000
_cell.angle_alpha   90.00
_cell.angle_beta   90.00
_cell.angle_gamma   90.00
#
_symmetry.space_group_name_H-M   'P 1'
#
loop_
_entity.id
_entity.type
_entity.pdbx_description
1 polymer ?
#
loop_
_entity_poly.entity_id
_entity_poly.type
_entity_poly.pdbx_seq_one_letter_code
_entity_poly.pdbx_strand_id
1 'polypeptide(L)'
;MGQPVAVLEGPAGKLGMVRFEANRSFTGQGHERFSSVDQATGTRPAAVVAQRLFSTGQVSAVHVYGNVITVELAKGAGAQGLEQVVRDLYQYWKPGMEPPAFEDLVAEEESAAPAAASDGGDGPALSEAAKRVPAHLFERSRAARARLGK
;
A
#
# COMPACT_ATOMS: atom_id res chain seq x y z
N MET A 1 -0.47 15.96 -1.85
CA MET A 1 -0.94 15.23 -0.65
C MET A 1 -2.35 14.74 -0.92
N GLY A 2 -2.65 13.46 -0.69
CA GLY A 2 -3.99 12.91 -0.90
C GLY A 2 -5.03 13.64 -0.03
N GLN A 3 -6.27 13.75 -0.52
CA GLN A 3 -7.36 14.34 0.26
C GLN A 3 -7.61 13.49 1.52
N PRO A 4 -7.76 14.13 2.71
CA PRO A 4 -7.95 13.43 3.97
C PRO A 4 -9.24 12.61 3.98
N VAL A 5 -9.23 11.55 4.81
CA VAL A 5 -10.44 10.76 5.07
C VAL A 5 -11.33 11.55 6.00
N ALA A 6 -12.51 11.94 5.54
CA ALA A 6 -13.57 12.48 6.38
C ALA A 6 -14.41 11.29 6.87
N VAL A 7 -14.76 11.28 8.14
CA VAL A 7 -15.57 10.24 8.77
C VAL A 7 -16.71 10.92 9.53
N LEU A 8 -17.92 10.40 9.40
CA LEU A 8 -19.09 10.79 10.18
C LEU A 8 -19.49 9.63 11.07
N GLU A 9 -19.60 9.90 12.38
CA GLU A 9 -20.15 8.96 13.36
C GLU A 9 -21.66 9.15 13.49
N GLY A 10 -22.41 8.05 13.49
CA GLY A 10 -23.85 8.06 13.73
C GLY A 10 -24.37 6.76 14.35
N PRO A 11 -25.61 6.76 14.84
CA PRO A 11 -26.22 5.57 15.42
C PRO A 11 -26.45 4.49 14.36
N ALA A 12 -26.24 3.22 14.72
CA ALA A 12 -26.46 2.06 13.85
C ALA A 12 -27.83 1.39 14.07
N GLY A 13 -28.80 2.07 14.70
CA GLY A 13 -30.17 1.59 14.89
C GLY A 13 -30.38 0.62 16.06
N LYS A 14 -29.31 0.14 16.71
CA LYS A 14 -29.37 -0.73 17.90
C LYS A 14 -28.38 -0.25 18.97
N LEU A 15 -28.73 -0.43 20.24
CA LEU A 15 -27.84 -0.15 21.36
C LEU A 15 -26.56 -0.98 21.28
N GLY A 16 -25.43 -0.37 21.60
CA GLY A 16 -24.11 -1.01 21.50
C GLY A 16 -23.57 -1.10 20.08
N MET A 17 -24.19 -0.44 19.10
CA MET A 17 -23.67 -0.37 17.74
C MET A 17 -23.50 1.07 17.28
N VAL A 18 -22.38 1.33 16.61
CA VAL A 18 -22.06 2.63 16.00
C VAL A 18 -21.75 2.45 14.53
N ARG A 19 -22.13 3.43 13.72
CA ARG A 19 -21.88 3.45 12.28
C ARG A 19 -20.95 4.61 11.94
N PHE A 20 -19.89 4.30 11.21
CA PHE A 20 -19.00 5.27 10.60
C PHE A 20 -19.23 5.30 9.09
N GLU A 21 -19.36 6.49 8.53
CA GLU A 21 -19.44 6.70 7.09
C GLU A 21 -18.26 7.57 6.64
N ALA A 22 -17.45 7.05 5.72
CA ALA A 22 -16.26 7.74 5.22
C ALA A 22 -16.45 8.28 3.80
N ASN A 23 -15.63 9.25 3.39
CA ASN A 23 -15.50 9.69 2.00
C ASN A 23 -14.59 8.76 1.14
N ARG A 24 -14.36 7.53 1.60
CA ARG A 24 -13.53 6.50 0.96
C ARG A 24 -14.19 5.13 1.07
N SER A 25 -14.07 4.34 0.02
CA SER A 25 -14.49 2.93 0.06
C SER A 25 -13.39 2.06 0.68
N PHE A 26 -13.79 1.10 1.49
CA PHE A 26 -12.90 0.10 2.12
C PHE A 26 -13.08 -1.28 1.48
N THR A 27 -14.19 -1.50 0.80
CA THR A 27 -14.52 -2.73 0.07
C THR A 27 -15.04 -2.39 -1.34
N GLY A 28 -15.13 -3.40 -2.21
CA GLY A 28 -15.81 -3.30 -3.50
C GLY A 28 -17.31 -3.52 -3.35
N GLN A 29 -17.83 -4.57 -3.99
CA GLN A 29 -19.25 -4.94 -3.92
C GLN A 29 -19.57 -5.92 -2.77
N GLY A 30 -18.55 -6.38 -2.04
CA GLY A 30 -18.68 -7.40 -1.01
C GLY A 30 -19.00 -6.83 0.37
N HIS A 31 -19.74 -7.60 1.17
CA HIS A 31 -19.88 -7.38 2.61
C HIS A 31 -18.80 -8.17 3.34
N GLU A 32 -18.03 -7.51 4.18
CA GLU A 32 -17.02 -8.15 5.01
C GLU A 32 -17.41 -8.08 6.48
N ARG A 33 -17.40 -9.22 7.17
CA ARG A 33 -17.71 -9.32 8.60
C ARG A 33 -16.56 -9.98 9.32
N PHE A 34 -16.21 -9.41 10.46
CA PHE A 34 -15.16 -9.90 11.34
C PHE A 34 -15.71 -9.97 12.76
N SER A 35 -15.53 -11.12 13.41
CA SER A 35 -15.87 -11.30 14.83
C SER A 35 -14.63 -11.39 15.74
N SER A 36 -13.42 -11.31 15.17
CA SER A 36 -12.16 -11.30 15.93
C SER A 36 -11.00 -10.77 15.07
N VAL A 37 -9.89 -10.43 15.74
CA VAL A 37 -8.62 -10.05 15.10
C VAL A 37 -8.10 -11.15 14.16
N ASP A 38 -8.27 -12.42 14.55
CA ASP A 38 -7.75 -13.56 13.78
C ASP A 38 -8.43 -13.73 12.41
N GLN A 39 -9.64 -13.18 12.23
CA GLN A 39 -10.32 -13.14 10.94
C GLN A 39 -9.89 -11.93 10.09
N ALA A 40 -9.39 -10.87 10.73
CA ALA A 40 -9.02 -9.61 10.10
C ALA A 40 -7.57 -9.64 9.59
N THR A 41 -7.25 -10.59 8.72
CA THR A 41 -5.89 -10.82 8.20
C THR A 41 -5.67 -10.23 6.81
N GLY A 42 -4.41 -9.92 6.52
CA GLY A 42 -3.94 -9.42 5.23
C GLY A 42 -3.98 -7.90 5.10
N THR A 43 -3.75 -7.41 3.88
CA THR A 43 -3.54 -5.98 3.58
C THR A 43 -4.77 -5.28 3.01
N ARG A 44 -5.91 -5.99 2.91
CA ARG A 44 -7.17 -5.41 2.41
C ARG A 44 -7.64 -4.30 3.37
N PRO A 45 -8.09 -3.14 2.88
CA PRO A 45 -8.46 -2.03 3.76
C PRO A 45 -9.49 -2.39 4.84
N ALA A 46 -10.49 -3.21 4.50
CA ALA A 46 -11.49 -3.72 5.44
C ALA A 46 -10.88 -4.59 6.56
N ALA A 47 -9.90 -5.44 6.24
CA ALA A 47 -9.21 -6.24 7.23
C ALA A 47 -8.32 -5.37 8.13
N VAL A 48 -7.57 -4.42 7.55
CA VAL A 48 -6.69 -3.53 8.31
C VAL A 48 -7.48 -2.63 9.25
N VAL A 49 -8.61 -2.05 8.81
CA VAL A 49 -9.44 -1.23 9.69
C VAL A 49 -10.08 -2.06 10.80
N ALA A 50 -10.55 -3.27 10.49
CA ALA A 50 -11.10 -4.17 11.51
C ALA A 50 -10.04 -4.56 12.55
N GLN A 51 -8.83 -4.92 12.10
CA GLN A 51 -7.71 -5.22 12.99
C GLN A 51 -7.41 -4.05 13.93
N ARG A 52 -7.27 -2.83 13.40
CA ARG A 52 -6.99 -1.63 14.21
C ARG A 52 -8.13 -1.32 15.20
N LEU A 53 -9.38 -1.52 14.78
CA LEU A 53 -10.55 -1.34 15.65
C LEU A 53 -10.57 -2.35 16.79
N PHE A 54 -10.29 -3.63 16.53
CA PHE A 54 -10.18 -4.63 17.58
C PHE A 54 -9.01 -4.36 18.55
N SER A 55 -7.88 -3.85 18.06
CA SER A 55 -6.74 -3.48 18.91
C SER A 55 -7.05 -2.41 19.96
N THR A 56 -8.16 -1.68 19.82
CA THR A 56 -8.61 -0.74 20.87
C THR A 56 -9.20 -1.43 22.11
N GLY A 57 -9.59 -2.70 22.00
CA GLY A 57 -10.30 -3.44 23.05
C GLY A 57 -11.77 -3.02 23.23
N GLN A 58 -12.26 -2.04 22.47
CA GLN A 58 -13.62 -1.50 22.61
C GLN A 58 -14.65 -2.20 21.70
N VAL A 59 -14.20 -3.11 20.83
CA VAL A 59 -14.98 -3.64 19.70
C VAL A 59 -15.12 -5.16 19.79
N SER A 60 -16.34 -5.66 19.62
CA SER A 60 -16.67 -7.09 19.59
C SER A 60 -16.86 -7.64 18.17
N ALA A 61 -17.36 -6.82 17.24
CA ALA A 61 -17.51 -7.20 15.84
C ALA A 61 -17.43 -5.98 14.91
N VAL A 62 -17.00 -6.21 13.67
CA VAL A 62 -16.90 -5.19 12.62
C VAL A 62 -17.54 -5.71 11.35
N HIS A 63 -18.40 -4.90 10.74
CA HIS A 63 -18.96 -5.11 9.42
C HIS A 63 -18.63 -3.94 8.51
N VAL A 64 -18.11 -4.23 7.32
CA VAL A 64 -17.68 -3.22 6.34
C VAL A 64 -18.39 -3.46 5.03
N TYR A 65 -18.99 -2.42 4.47
CA TYR A 65 -19.60 -2.42 3.15
C TYR A 65 -19.46 -1.05 2.48
N GLY A 66 -18.84 -1.02 1.30
CA GLY A 66 -18.47 0.21 0.62
C GLY A 66 -17.66 1.13 1.54
N ASN A 67 -18.21 2.31 1.81
CA ASN A 67 -17.66 3.35 2.69
C ASN A 67 -18.24 3.33 4.12
N VAL A 68 -19.11 2.37 4.43
CA VAL A 68 -19.79 2.25 5.72
C VAL A 68 -19.14 1.16 6.57
N ILE A 69 -18.81 1.51 7.81
CA ILE A 69 -18.30 0.58 8.82
C ILE A 69 -19.31 0.57 9.97
N THR A 70 -19.88 -0.60 10.25
CA THR A 70 -20.71 -0.82 11.43
C THR A 70 -19.90 -1.58 12.46
N VAL A 71 -19.83 -1.03 13.67
CA VAL A 71 -19.05 -1.57 14.77
C VAL A 71 -20.01 -1.97 15.88
N GLU A 72 -19.89 -3.20 16.34
CA GLU A 72 -20.48 -3.64 17.60
C GLU A 72 -19.48 -3.40 18.72
N LEU A 73 -19.90 -2.67 19.73
CA LEU A 73 -19.08 -2.33 20.89
C LEU A 73 -19.03 -3.52 21.85
N ALA A 74 -17.88 -3.70 22.49
CA ALA A 74 -17.75 -4.61 23.61
C ALA A 74 -18.67 -4.17 24.76
N LYS A 75 -19.05 -5.13 25.62
CA LYS A 75 -20.00 -4.87 26.71
C LYS A 75 -19.46 -3.77 27.65
N GLY A 76 -20.19 -2.66 27.75
CA GLY A 76 -19.81 -1.53 28.60
C GLY A 76 -18.78 -0.58 28.00
N ALA A 77 -18.34 -0.81 26.75
CA ALA A 77 -17.46 0.11 26.03
C ALA A 77 -18.25 1.25 25.36
N GLY A 78 -17.60 2.40 25.19
CA GLY A 78 -18.07 3.50 24.35
C GLY A 78 -17.41 3.49 22.97
N ALA A 79 -17.82 4.39 22.09
CA ALA A 79 -17.25 4.54 20.74
C ALA A 79 -16.09 5.56 20.66
N GLN A 80 -15.61 6.05 21.81
CA GLN A 80 -14.72 7.21 21.86
C GLN A 80 -13.37 6.92 21.19
N GLY A 81 -13.03 7.73 20.18
CA GLY A 81 -11.77 7.63 19.44
C GLY A 81 -11.77 6.59 18.31
N LEU A 82 -12.83 5.80 18.13
CA LEU A 82 -12.94 4.83 17.03
C LEU A 82 -13.00 5.52 15.66
N GLU A 83 -13.59 6.71 15.59
CA GLU A 83 -13.59 7.53 14.37
C GLU A 83 -12.17 7.84 13.88
N GLN A 84 -11.25 8.15 14.80
CA GLN A 84 -9.86 8.48 14.47
C GLN A 84 -9.13 7.27 13.87
N VAL A 85 -9.44 6.06 14.34
CA VAL A 85 -8.88 4.82 13.80
C VAL A 85 -9.26 4.66 12.31
N VAL A 86 -10.50 4.95 11.95
CA VAL A 86 -10.99 4.91 10.57
C VAL A 86 -10.35 6.00 9.72
N ARG A 87 -10.30 7.23 10.25
CA ARG A 87 -9.70 8.41 9.61
C ARG A 87 -8.23 8.18 9.24
N ASP A 88 -7.51 7.51 10.12
CA ASP A 88 -6.08 7.27 10.01
C ASP A 88 -5.70 6.08 9.11
N LEU A 89 -6.68 5.37 8.54
CA LEU A 89 -6.39 4.14 7.80
C LEU A 89 -5.38 4.35 6.68
N TYR A 90 -5.59 5.40 5.88
CA TYR A 90 -4.77 5.76 4.72
C TYR A 90 -3.71 6.83 5.02
N GLN A 91 -3.54 7.19 6.28
CA GLN A 91 -2.52 8.15 6.68
C GLN A 91 -1.23 7.43 7.01
N TYR A 92 -0.26 7.54 6.09
CA TYR A 92 1.08 7.00 6.30
C TYR A 92 1.86 7.86 7.30
N TRP A 93 2.00 9.16 7.04
CA TRP A 93 2.72 10.09 7.92
C TRP A 93 1.83 10.68 9.01
N LYS A 94 2.08 10.29 10.25
CA LYS A 94 1.46 10.88 11.43
C LYS A 94 2.47 11.71 12.22
N PRO A 95 2.01 12.74 12.97
CA PRO A 95 2.87 13.41 13.94
C PRO A 95 3.54 12.38 14.86
N GLY A 96 4.87 12.46 14.98
CA GLY A 96 5.68 11.53 15.80
C GLY A 96 6.17 10.28 15.08
N MET A 97 5.89 10.10 13.78
CA MET A 97 6.52 9.04 12.99
C MET A 97 7.89 9.51 12.47
N GLU A 98 8.94 8.78 12.80
CA GLU A 98 10.27 9.00 12.23
C GLU A 98 10.33 8.39 10.82
N PRO A 99 10.82 9.14 9.81
CA PRO A 99 11.07 8.56 8.51
C PRO A 99 12.07 7.41 8.60
N PRO A 100 11.85 6.29 7.87
CA PRO A 100 12.84 5.23 7.81
C PRO A 100 14.18 5.81 7.32
N ALA A 101 15.28 5.35 7.91
CA ALA A 101 16.59 5.80 7.50
C ALA A 101 16.85 5.38 6.05
N PHE A 102 17.66 6.14 5.33
CA PHE A 102 17.99 5.82 3.94
C PHE A 102 18.62 4.41 3.81
N GLU A 103 19.38 3.99 4.81
CA GLU A 103 20.01 2.67 4.91
C GLU A 103 18.98 1.52 4.93
N ASP A 104 17.84 1.70 5.61
CA ASP A 104 16.74 0.73 5.67
C ASP A 104 16.00 0.58 4.33
N LEU A 105 16.05 1.62 3.48
CA LEU A 105 15.41 1.62 2.16
C LEU A 105 16.30 0.99 1.09
N VAL A 106 17.61 0.92 1.31
CA VAL A 106 18.59 0.38 0.35
C VAL A 106 18.86 -1.12 0.60
N ALA A 107 18.73 -1.58 1.84
CA ALA A 107 18.99 -2.96 2.23
C ALA A 107 17.79 -3.89 1.96
N GLU A 108 17.45 -4.09 0.69
CA GLU A 108 16.67 -5.24 0.19
C GLU A 108 16.80 -5.43 -1.35
N GLU A 109 17.38 -4.45 -2.06
CA GLU A 109 17.67 -4.53 -3.51
C GLU A 109 19.11 -4.91 -3.83
N GLU A 110 19.86 -5.48 -2.88
CA GLU A 110 21.25 -5.88 -3.09
C GLU A 110 21.38 -7.31 -3.65
N SER A 111 20.94 -7.45 -4.90
CA SER A 111 21.62 -8.34 -5.87
C SER A 111 21.50 -7.80 -7.30
N ALA A 112 21.57 -6.48 -7.48
CA ALA A 112 21.93 -5.91 -8.77
C ALA A 112 23.44 -5.68 -8.79
N ALA A 113 24.17 -6.62 -9.41
CA ALA A 113 25.62 -6.55 -9.59
C ALA A 113 26.07 -5.17 -10.12
N PRO A 114 27.23 -4.65 -9.68
CA PRO A 114 27.68 -3.32 -10.04
C PRO A 114 27.82 -3.20 -11.56
N ALA A 115 27.32 -2.07 -12.11
CA ALA A 115 27.49 -1.72 -13.49
C ALA A 115 28.99 -1.70 -13.83
N ALA A 116 29.43 -2.65 -14.65
CA ALA A 116 30.78 -2.66 -15.18
C ALA A 116 31.00 -1.35 -15.95
N ALA A 117 32.00 -0.58 -15.51
CA ALA A 117 32.52 0.55 -16.27
C ALA A 117 32.90 0.05 -17.66
N SER A 118 32.29 0.62 -18.70
CA SER A 118 32.67 0.33 -20.08
C SER A 118 33.99 1.02 -20.37
N ASP A 119 35.09 0.29 -20.27
CA ASP A 119 36.29 0.67 -20.99
C ASP A 119 36.11 0.28 -22.47
N GLY A 120 36.43 1.22 -23.35
CA GLY A 120 36.25 1.06 -24.79
C GLY A 120 37.20 0.01 -25.33
N GLY A 121 36.74 -1.22 -25.49
CA GLY A 121 37.47 -2.30 -26.13
C GLY A 121 36.80 -2.74 -27.43
N ASP A 122 37.34 -2.30 -28.56
CA ASP A 122 37.06 -2.90 -29.88
C ASP A 122 37.52 -4.37 -29.85
N GLY A 123 36.56 -5.30 -29.80
CA GLY A 123 36.82 -6.74 -29.86
C GLY A 123 35.51 -7.52 -30.10
N PRO A 124 35.55 -8.68 -30.80
CA PRO A 124 34.36 -9.29 -31.41
C PRO A 124 33.49 -10.11 -30.45
N ALA A 125 33.63 -9.92 -29.14
CA ALA A 125 32.84 -10.64 -28.14
C ALA A 125 31.59 -9.82 -27.77
N LEU A 126 30.44 -10.13 -28.38
CA LEU A 126 29.16 -9.56 -28.01
C LEU A 126 28.77 -10.05 -26.60
N SER A 127 28.48 -9.10 -25.70
CA SER A 127 27.97 -9.41 -24.36
C SER A 127 26.68 -10.24 -24.40
N GLU A 128 26.36 -10.96 -23.33
CA GLU A 128 25.09 -11.72 -23.19
C GLU A 128 23.85 -10.85 -23.51
N ALA A 129 23.89 -9.58 -23.16
CA ALA A 129 22.83 -8.63 -23.49
C ALA A 129 22.73 -8.35 -25.01
N ALA A 130 23.85 -8.33 -25.72
CA ALA A 130 23.88 -8.07 -27.17
C ALA A 130 23.32 -9.24 -28.00
N LYS A 131 23.33 -10.48 -27.48
CA LYS A 131 22.70 -11.64 -28.14
C LYS A 131 21.18 -11.54 -28.24
N ARG A 132 20.54 -10.74 -27.37
CA ARG A 132 19.09 -10.50 -27.38
C ARG A 132 18.66 -9.42 -28.38
N VAL A 133 19.60 -8.69 -28.96
CA VAL A 133 19.32 -7.61 -29.90
C VAL A 133 19.36 -8.15 -31.33
N PRO A 134 18.29 -7.97 -32.13
CA PRO A 134 18.27 -8.37 -33.53
C PRO A 134 19.41 -7.75 -34.35
N ALA A 135 20.08 -8.57 -35.18
CA ALA A 135 21.31 -8.20 -35.91
C ALA A 135 21.20 -6.91 -36.74
N HIS A 136 20.07 -6.69 -37.42
CA HIS A 136 19.84 -5.51 -38.28
C HIS A 136 19.88 -4.17 -37.51
N LEU A 137 19.68 -4.18 -36.18
CA LEU A 137 19.78 -2.96 -35.37
C LEU A 137 21.23 -2.52 -35.16
N PHE A 138 22.19 -3.46 -35.13
CA PHE A 138 23.61 -3.13 -35.09
C PHE A 138 24.10 -2.52 -36.41
N GLU A 139 23.57 -2.99 -37.54
CA GLU A 139 23.89 -2.42 -38.85
C GLU A 139 23.36 -0.98 -38.97
N ARG A 140 22.11 -0.76 -38.54
CA ARG A 140 21.52 0.59 -38.50
C ARG A 140 22.28 1.53 -37.57
N SER A 141 22.74 1.06 -36.42
CA SER A 141 23.49 1.90 -35.48
C SER A 141 24.88 2.27 -36.03
N ARG A 142 25.59 1.34 -36.68
CA ARG A 142 26.85 1.63 -37.37
C ARG A 142 26.67 2.64 -38.49
N ALA A 143 25.65 2.46 -39.33
CA ALA A 143 25.35 3.40 -40.43
C ALA A 143 25.02 4.80 -39.90
N ALA A 144 24.27 4.90 -38.80
CA ALA A 144 23.96 6.18 -38.16
C ALA A 144 25.21 6.87 -37.60
N ARG A 145 26.13 6.13 -36.96
CA ARG A 145 27.40 6.68 -36.44
C ARG A 145 28.31 7.15 -37.56
N ALA A 146 28.44 6.37 -38.63
CA ALA A 146 29.19 6.77 -39.82
C ALA A 146 28.65 8.06 -40.46
N ARG A 147 27.32 8.24 -40.49
CA ARG A 147 26.69 9.48 -40.96
C ARG A 147 26.99 10.68 -40.07
N LEU A 148 27.19 10.45 -38.77
CA LEU A 148 27.42 11.49 -37.76
C LEU A 148 28.90 11.82 -37.54
N GLY A 149 29.82 11.19 -38.29
CA GLY A 149 31.26 11.48 -38.22
C GLY A 149 31.87 11.23 -36.83
N LYS A 150 31.36 10.23 -36.09
CA LYS A 150 31.94 9.75 -34.83
C LYS A 150 32.31 8.29 -34.91
#